data_AF-A0A8T4I4I5-F1
#
_entry.id   AF-A0A8T4I4I5-F1
#
_cell.length_a   1.000
_cell.length_b   1.000
_cell.length_c   1.000
_cell.angle_alpha   90.00
_cell.angle_beta   90.00
_cell.angle_gamma   90.00
#
_symmetry.space_group_name_H-M   'P 1'
#
loop_
_entity.id
_entity.type
_entity.pdbx_description
1 polymer ?
#
loop_
_entity_poly.entity_id
_entity_poly.type
_entity_poly.pdbx_seq_one_letter_code
_entity_poly.pdbx_strand_id
1 'polypeptide(L)' 'ATRQPGAGTGAALQGELIGEPLAYSRSVSGKLRRQSTSVDSGRRAIGGDYSQAAYGVGMEISIKLSREATYID' A
#
# COMPACT_ATOMS: atom_id res chain seq x y z
N ALA A 1 -29.76 3.94 -4.87
CA ALA A 1 -28.79 2.85 -4.63
C ALA A 1 -28.29 2.94 -3.19
N THR A 2 -28.54 1.90 -2.41
CA THR A 2 -28.24 1.79 -0.97
C THR A 2 -26.73 1.84 -0.71
N ARG A 3 -26.27 2.78 0.13
CA ARG A 3 -24.85 2.90 0.52
C ARG A 3 -24.50 1.77 1.49
N GLN A 4 -23.73 0.79 1.03
CA GLN A 4 -23.17 -0.28 1.87
C GLN A 4 -22.18 0.33 2.88
N PRO A 5 -22.40 0.20 4.20
CA PRO A 5 -21.40 0.55 5.20
C PRO A 5 -20.33 -0.55 5.18
N GLY A 6 -19.26 -0.31 4.43
CA GLY A 6 -18.21 -1.30 4.17
C GLY A 6 -17.26 -0.94 3.03
N ALA A 7 -17.51 0.15 2.30
CA ALA A 7 -16.50 0.76 1.45
C ALA A 7 -15.42 1.41 2.35
N GLY A 8 -14.49 0.58 2.83
CA GLY A 8 -13.29 1.05 3.50
C GLY A 8 -12.53 2.02 2.61
N THR A 9 -11.51 2.67 3.17
CA THR A 9 -10.66 3.68 2.53
C THR A 9 -10.28 3.35 1.07
N GLY A 10 -10.19 2.06 0.69
CA GLY A 10 -9.92 1.58 -0.67
C GLY A 10 -10.82 2.13 -1.79
N ALA A 11 -12.10 2.41 -1.57
CA ALA A 11 -12.98 2.94 -2.63
C ALA A 11 -12.78 4.44 -2.91
N ALA A 12 -12.14 5.17 -1.99
CA ALA A 12 -11.80 6.59 -2.13
C ALA A 12 -10.36 6.81 -2.61
N LEU A 13 -9.61 5.73 -2.84
CA LEU A 13 -8.16 5.76 -3.12
C LEU A 13 -7.80 5.41 -4.56
N GLN A 14 -8.74 4.93 -5.37
CA GLN A 14 -8.52 4.57 -6.76
C GLN A 14 -9.50 5.33 -7.66
N GLY A 15 -8.98 5.93 -8.72
CA GLY A 15 -9.74 6.69 -9.71
C GLY A 15 -9.02 6.69 -11.05
N GLU A 16 -9.51 7.51 -11.98
CA GLU A 16 -8.92 7.70 -13.29
C GLU A 16 -8.66 9.19 -13.51
N LEU A 17 -7.53 9.52 -14.09
CA LEU A 17 -7.21 10.86 -14.56
C LEU A 17 -6.80 10.73 -16.02
N ILE A 18 -7.50 11.44 -16.91
CA ILE A 18 -7.18 11.53 -18.35
C ILE A 18 -7.01 10.17 -19.07
N GLY A 19 -7.76 9.13 -18.70
CA GLY A 19 -7.60 7.78 -19.26
C GLY A 19 -6.63 6.88 -18.50
N GLU A 20 -5.92 7.40 -17.51
CA GLU A 20 -4.89 6.69 -16.75
C GLU A 20 -5.34 6.37 -15.31
N PRO A 21 -5.02 5.18 -14.78
CA PRO A 21 -5.36 4.83 -13.41
C PRO A 21 -4.58 5.70 -12.41
N LEU A 22 -5.28 6.23 -11.42
CA LEU A 22 -4.75 7.04 -10.35
C LEU A 22 -4.98 6.37 -9.01
N ALA A 23 -3.94 6.30 -8.17
CA ALA A 23 -4.05 5.82 -6.81
C ALA A 23 -3.40 6.78 -5.81
N TYR A 24 -4.04 6.98 -4.66
CA TYR A 24 -3.45 7.74 -3.56
C TYR A 24 -2.62 6.83 -2.65
N SER A 25 -1.39 7.26 -2.35
CA SER A 25 -0.56 6.67 -1.30
C SER A 25 0.35 7.71 -0.67
N ARG A 26 0.41 7.70 0.67
CA ARG A 26 1.38 8.50 1.45
C ARG A 26 2.84 8.10 1.18
N SER A 27 3.06 6.92 0.60
CA SER A 27 4.40 6.48 0.17
C SER A 27 4.96 7.32 -0.98
N VAL A 28 4.13 8.05 -1.73
CA VAL A 28 4.58 8.94 -2.82
C VAL A 28 5.49 10.07 -2.29
N SER A 29 5.09 10.68 -1.18
CA SER A 29 5.84 11.75 -0.51
C SER A 29 6.87 11.19 0.48
N GLY A 30 6.61 10.01 1.04
CA GLY A 30 7.47 9.33 2.03
C GLY A 30 7.21 9.75 3.48
N LYS A 31 6.39 10.78 3.74
CA LYS A 31 6.05 11.21 5.11
C LYS A 31 4.80 10.50 5.65
N LEU A 32 5.01 9.48 6.47
CA LEU A 32 3.95 8.61 6.98
C LEU A 32 3.01 9.29 8.00
N ARG A 33 3.58 10.12 8.88
CA ARG A 33 2.89 10.81 9.99
C ARG A 33 3.50 12.20 10.21
N ARG A 34 2.70 13.14 10.71
CA ARG A 34 3.13 14.53 10.96
C ARG A 34 4.30 14.63 11.96
N GLN A 35 4.30 13.76 12.98
CA GLN A 35 5.33 13.67 14.04
C GLN A 35 6.59 12.89 13.63
N SER A 36 6.60 12.27 12.45
CA SER A 36 7.77 11.56 11.97
C SER A 36 8.90 12.54 11.66
N THR A 37 10.12 12.21 12.06
CA THR A 37 11.35 12.91 11.66
C THR A 37 11.68 12.71 10.17
N SER A 38 10.97 11.78 9.49
CA SER A 38 11.06 11.61 8.04
C SER A 38 10.69 12.90 7.31
N VAL A 39 11.56 13.31 6.40
CA VAL A 39 11.37 14.51 5.56
C VAL A 39 10.41 14.19 4.42
N ASP A 40 9.47 15.11 4.16
CA ASP A 40 8.62 15.07 2.96
C ASP A 40 9.50 15.35 1.74
N SER A 41 9.53 14.43 0.78
CA SER A 41 10.29 14.61 -0.47
C SER A 41 9.69 15.66 -1.40
N GLY A 42 8.52 16.22 -1.08
CA GLY A 42 7.81 17.23 -1.86
C GLY A 42 7.01 16.65 -3.03
N ARG A 43 7.17 15.35 -3.34
CA ARG A 43 6.46 14.66 -4.42
C ARG A 43 4.96 14.57 -4.13
N ARG A 44 4.15 14.91 -5.13
CA ARG A 44 2.67 14.90 -5.05
C ARG A 44 2.03 13.88 -5.99
N ALA A 45 2.72 13.53 -7.07
CA ALA A 45 2.32 12.52 -8.02
C ALA A 45 3.57 11.88 -8.65
N ILE A 46 3.44 10.62 -9.07
CA ILE A 46 4.40 9.90 -9.90
C ILE A 46 3.59 9.27 -11.03
N GLY A 47 4.03 9.48 -12.27
CA GLY A 47 3.39 8.93 -13.45
C GLY A 47 4.45 8.50 -14.47
N GLY A 48 4.02 7.68 -15.42
CA GLY A 48 4.86 7.10 -16.45
C GLY A 48 4.38 5.70 -16.83
N ASP A 49 5.13 5.06 -17.73
CA ASP A 49 4.89 3.67 -18.10
C ASP A 49 5.44 2.73 -17.03
N TYR A 50 4.54 2.24 -16.17
CA TYR A 50 4.90 1.32 -15.09
C TYR A 50 5.17 -0.11 -15.57
N SER A 51 4.93 -0.45 -16.85
CA SER A 51 5.29 -1.77 -17.40
C SER A 51 6.80 -1.99 -17.46
N GLN A 52 7.57 -0.90 -17.46
CA GLN A 52 9.04 -0.91 -17.42
C GLN A 52 9.59 -1.14 -16.02
N ALA A 53 8.76 -0.93 -14.98
CA ALA A 53 9.18 -1.17 -13.61
C ALA A 53 9.20 -2.67 -13.33
N ALA A 54 10.39 -3.26 -13.30
CA ALA A 54 10.56 -4.63 -12.83
C ALA A 54 10.40 -4.66 -11.30
N TYR A 55 9.30 -5.22 -10.81
CA TYR A 55 9.04 -5.45 -9.38
C TYR A 55 8.45 -6.85 -9.17
N GLY A 56 8.68 -7.42 -7.99
CA GLY A 56 8.19 -8.75 -7.64
C GLY A 56 8.61 -9.17 -6.24
N VAL A 57 8.07 -10.29 -5.78
CA VAL A 57 8.44 -10.89 -4.49
C VAL A 57 9.28 -12.13 -4.78
N GLY A 58 10.57 -12.11 -4.42
CA GLY A 58 11.47 -13.26 -4.63
C GLY A 58 11.19 -14.44 -3.70
N MET A 59 10.67 -14.15 -2.50
CA MET A 59 10.21 -15.15 -1.54
C MET A 59 9.14 -14.53 -0.64
N GLU A 60 7.97 -15.15 -0.58
CA GLU A 60 6.90 -14.77 0.32
C GLU A 60 6.96 -15.66 1.57
N ILE A 61 7.26 -15.07 2.72
CA ILE A 61 7.31 -15.78 4.00
C ILE A 61 6.06 -15.45 4.79
N SER A 62 5.21 -16.46 5.00
CA SER A 62 4.04 -16.35 5.85
C SER A 62 4.37 -16.84 7.27
N ILE A 63 4.17 -15.98 8.27
CA ILE A 63 4.39 -16.34 9.68
C ILE A 63 3.09 -16.93 10.25
N LYS A 64 3.16 -18.16 10.77
CA LYS A 64 2.13 -18.73 11.62
C LYS A 64 2.63 -18.82 13.05
N LEU A 65 1.99 -18.09 13.97
CA LEU A 65 2.30 -18.17 15.40
C LEU A 65 1.66 -19.44 15.97
N SER A 66 2.47 -20.45 16.33
CA SER A 66 2.02 -21.59 17.12
C SER A 66 2.18 -21.29 18.61
N ARG A 67 1.19 -21.64 19.42
CA ARG A 67 1.26 -21.63 20.90
C ARG A 67 1.39 -23.02 21.50
N GLU A 68 1.60 -24.03 20.67
CA GLU A 68 1.67 -25.43 21.07
C GLU A 68 3.14 -25.86 21.06
N ALA A 69 3.68 -26.18 22.24
CA ALA A 69 5.00 -26.77 22.39
C ALA A 69 4.83 -28.27 22.62
N THR A 70 5.14 -29.08 21.62
CA THR A 70 5.24 -30.53 21.80
C THR A 70 6.59 -30.82 22.44
N TYR A 71 6.59 -31.17 23.72
CA TYR A 71 7.74 -31.73 24.42
C TYR A 71 7.96 -33.16 23.93
N ILE A 72 9.15 -33.44 23.40
CA ILE A 72 9.61 -34.79 23.08
C ILE A 72 10.87 -35.00 23.91
N ASP A 73 10.82 -35.97 24.82
CA ASP A 73 11.96 -36.53 25.56
C ASP A 73 12.63 -37.63 24.72
#